data_AF-R6H5Q5-F1
#
_entry.id   AF-R6H5Q5-F1
#
_cell.length_a   1.000
_cell.length_b   1.000
_cell.length_c   1.000
_cell.angle_alpha   90.00
_cell.angle_beta   90.00
_cell.angle_gamma   90.00
#
_symmetry.space_group_name_H-M   'P 1'
#
loop_
_entity.id
_entity.type
_entity.pdbx_description
1 polymer ?
#
loop_
_entity_poly.entity_id
_entity_poly.type
_entity_poly.pdbx_seq_one_letter_code
_entity_poly.pdbx_strand_id
1 'polypeptide(L)' 'MKCEIANIEEFPTDEYGMPFFPNGMTEDGNLYVLPDGRYLPCGVYTIPDGGSLIYEPSELSFFGQMLEQFK' A
#
# COMPACT_ATOMS: atom_id res chain seq x y z
N MET A 1 -2.07 16.70 -8.68
CA MET A 1 -3.27 16.09 -8.06
C MET A 1 -2.88 15.77 -6.63
N LYS A 2 -3.55 16.33 -5.61
CA LYS A 2 -3.27 15.94 -4.23
C LYS A 2 -3.99 14.61 -4.01
N CYS A 3 -3.29 13.52 -4.26
CA CYS A 3 -3.77 12.20 -3.91
C CYS A 3 -3.76 12.10 -2.38
N GLU A 4 -4.92 11.93 -1.76
CA GLU A 4 -5.00 11.71 -0.31
C GLU A 4 -4.63 10.26 -0.03
N ILE A 5 -3.58 10.07 0.77
CA ILE A 5 -3.08 8.75 1.18
C ILE A 5 -3.63 8.49 2.58
N ALA A 6 -4.15 7.28 2.83
CA ALA A 6 -4.60 6.89 4.16
C ALA A 6 -3.42 6.75 5.13
N ASN A 7 -3.69 6.79 6.43
CA ASN A 7 -2.67 6.54 7.45
C ASN A 7 -2.59 5.04 7.74
N ILE A 8 -1.36 4.51 7.83
CA ILE A 8 -1.11 3.09 8.07
C ILE A 8 -1.64 2.61 9.44
N GLU A 9 -1.74 3.50 10.43
CA GLU A 9 -2.29 3.21 11.76
C GLU A 9 -3.82 2.97 11.74
N GLU A 10 -4.50 3.29 10.64
CA GLU A 10 -5.94 3.03 10.47
C GLU A 10 -6.23 1.55 10.18
N PHE A 11 -5.22 0.76 9.80
CA PHE A 11 -5.41 -0.64 9.41
C PHE A 11 -5.29 -1.59 10.62
N PRO A 12 -6.08 -2.69 10.64
CA PRO A 12 -5.91 -3.73 11.63
C PRO A 12 -4.53 -4.38 11.46
N THR A 13 -3.89 -4.72 12.58
CA THR A 13 -2.56 -5.34 12.60
C THR A 13 -2.58 -6.76 13.13
N ASP A 14 -1.58 -7.56 12.77
CA ASP A 14 -1.32 -8.87 13.36
C ASP A 14 -0.66 -8.78 14.76
N GLU A 15 -0.26 -9.93 15.32
CA GLU A 15 0.39 -10.03 16.63
C GLU A 15 1.75 -9.29 16.71
N TYR A 16 2.38 -9.01 15.57
CA TYR A 16 3.65 -8.29 15.46
C TYR A 16 3.47 -6.80 15.13
N GLY A 17 2.23 -6.34 15.01
CA GLY A 17 1.93 -4.96 14.63
C GLY A 17 2.04 -4.68 13.14
N MET A 18 2.12 -5.72 12.28
CA MET A 18 2.11 -5.52 10.83
C MET A 18 0.68 -5.34 10.33
N PRO A 19 0.40 -4.30 9.50
CA PRO A 19 -0.95 -4.06 8.99
C PRO A 19 -1.37 -5.17 8.01
N PHE A 20 -2.62 -5.60 8.10
CA PHE A 20 -3.17 -6.54 7.13
C PHE A 20 -3.43 -5.86 5.78
N PHE A 21 -3.18 -6.59 4.70
CA PHE A 21 -3.51 -6.13 3.36
C PHE A 21 -5.05 -5.98 3.24
N PRO A 22 -5.57 -4.77 2.95
CA PRO A 22 -7.02 -4.53 2.96
C PRO A 22 -7.74 -5.29 1.84
N ASN A 23 -9.03 -5.56 2.03
CA ASN A 23 -9.89 -6.14 1.00
C ASN A 23 -10.77 -5.07 0.34
N GLY A 24 -11.25 -5.34 -0.88
CA GLY A 24 -12.21 -4.48 -1.57
C GLY A 24 -11.61 -3.21 -2.18
N MET A 25 -10.29 -3.17 -2.35
CA MET A 25 -9.59 -2.10 -3.06
C MET A 25 -9.77 -2.25 -4.58
N THR A 26 -9.66 -1.13 -5.29
CA THR A 26 -9.58 -1.10 -6.76
C THR A 26 -8.20 -0.68 -7.21
N GLU A 27 -7.77 -1.15 -8.38
CA GLU A 27 -6.49 -0.76 -8.99
C GLU A 27 -6.66 0.50 -9.85
N ASP A 28 -5.76 1.47 -9.68
CA ASP A 28 -5.62 2.68 -10.50
C ASP A 28 -4.16 2.74 -10.99
N GLY A 29 -3.89 2.12 -12.14
CA GLY A 29 -2.52 1.91 -12.61
C GLY A 29 -1.77 0.95 -11.69
N ASN A 30 -0.66 1.41 -11.08
CA ASN A 30 0.10 0.64 -10.09
C ASN A 30 -0.35 0.90 -8.64
N LEU A 31 -1.41 1.69 -8.44
CA LEU A 31 -1.89 2.10 -7.13
C LEU A 31 -3.12 1.33 -6.70
N TYR A 32 -3.22 1.04 -5.40
CA TYR A 32 -4.45 0.56 -4.77
C TYR A 32 -5.24 1.72 -4.18
N VAL A 33 -6.52 1.79 -4.53
CA VAL A 33 -7.50 2.76 -4.04
C VAL A 33 -8.44 2.07 -3.05
N LEU A 34 -8.55 2.64 -1.86
CA LEU A 34 -9.44 2.17 -0.80
C LEU A 34 -10.91 2.49 -1.13
N PRO A 35 -11.88 1.80 -0.51
CA PRO A 35 -13.31 2.08 -0.73
C PRO A 35 -13.73 3.52 -0.44
N ASP A 36 -13.01 4.24 0.43
CA ASP A 36 -13.26 5.65 0.73
C ASP A 36 -12.62 6.63 -0.28
N GLY A 37 -11.89 6.11 -1.27
CA GLY A 37 -11.28 6.87 -2.37
C GLY A 37 -9.84 7.33 -2.11
N ARG A 38 -9.30 7.15 -0.90
CA ARG A 38 -7.88 7.37 -0.60
C ARG A 38 -6.99 6.27 -1.16
N TYR A 39 -5.72 6.58 -1.40
CA TYR A 39 -4.73 5.58 -1.80
C TYR A 39 -4.18 4.82 -0.59
N LEU A 40 -3.89 3.54 -0.80
CA LEU A 40 -3.17 2.73 0.17
C LEU A 40 -1.77 3.35 0.42
N PRO A 41 -1.33 3.51 1.68
CA PRO A 41 0.01 4.03 1.95
C PRO A 41 1.09 3.02 1.59
N CYS A 42 2.30 3.51 1.28
CA CYS A 42 3.46 2.64 1.15
C CYS A 42 3.71 1.90 2.47
N GLY A 43 4.10 0.63 2.40
CA GLY A 43 4.33 -0.17 3.59
C GLY A 43 4.47 -1.66 3.32
N VAL A 44 4.67 -2.40 4.41
CA VAL A 44 4.69 -3.87 4.41
C VAL A 44 3.36 -4.35 4.98
N TYR A 45 2.66 -5.20 4.23
CA TYR A 45 1.35 -5.71 4.59
C TYR A 45 1.36 -7.22 4.72
N THR A 46 0.71 -7.75 5.75
CA THR A 46 0.47 -9.19 5.91
C THR A 46 -0.66 -9.62 4.97
N ILE A 47 -0.39 -10.59 4.10
CA ILE A 47 -1.41 -11.15 3.20
C ILE A 47 -2.08 -12.38 3.85
N PRO A 48 -3.33 -12.73 3.47
CA PRO A 48 -4.09 -13.81 4.10
C PRO A 48 -3.37 -15.18 4.13
N ASP A 49 -2.52 -15.46 3.15
CA ASP A 49 -1.72 -16.70 3.07
C ASP A 49 -0.49 -16.72 4.02
N GLY A 50 -0.34 -15.73 4.91
CA GLY A 50 0.77 -15.63 5.86
C GLY A 50 2.07 -15.10 5.28
N GLY A 51 2.04 -14.63 4.02
CA GLY A 51 3.15 -13.91 3.41
C GLY A 51 3.15 -12.41 3.74
N SER A 52 4.13 -11.69 3.20
CA SER A 52 4.21 -10.24 3.29
C SER A 52 4.28 -9.62 1.89
N LEU A 53 3.53 -8.55 1.67
CA LEU A 53 3.60 -7.70 0.49
C LEU A 53 4.35 -6.43 0.84
N ILE A 54 5.40 -6.13 0.09
CA ILE A 54 6.04 -4.80 0.12
C ILE A 54 5.37 -3.96 -0.96
N TYR A 55 4.65 -2.92 -0.56
CA TYR A 55 3.96 -2.01 -1.45
C TYR A 55 4.66 -0.66 -1.46
N GLU A 56 5.41 -0.39 -2.53
CA GLU A 56 6.23 0.81 -2.74
C GLU A 56 6.12 1.29 -4.21
N PRO A 57 4.93 1.74 -4.65
CA PRO A 57 4.77 2.27 -6.00
C PRO A 57 5.53 3.59 -6.19
N SER A 58 6.03 3.83 -7.39
CA SER A 58 6.83 5.02 -7.72
C SER A 58 6.00 6.31 -7.67
N GLU A 59 4.72 6.21 -7.95
CA GLU A 59 3.79 7.31 -7.92
C GLU A 59 3.59 7.86 -6.48
N LEU A 60 3.91 7.06 -5.44
CA LEU A 60 3.81 7.45 -4.03
C LEU A 60 5.18 7.56 -3.32
N SER A 61 6.24 6.94 -3.83
CA SER A 61 7.54 6.85 -3.15
C SER A 61 8.71 7.23 -4.06
N PHE A 62 9.61 8.08 -3.55
CA PHE A 62 10.88 8.38 -4.23
C PHE A 62 11.73 7.13 -4.43
N PHE A 63 11.70 6.19 -3.48
CA PHE A 63 12.38 4.90 -3.62
C PHE A 63 11.74 4.07 -4.74
N GLY A 64 10.42 4.05 -4.84
CA GLY A 64 9.72 3.43 -5.97
C GLY A 64 10.15 4.03 -7.32
N GLN A 65 10.28 5.36 -7.42
CA GLN A 65 10.77 6.03 -8.64
C GLN A 65 12.22 5.67 -8.98
N MET A 66 13.04 5.49 -7.96
CA MET A 66 14.42 5.03 -8.14
C MET A 66 14.45 3.57 -8.65
N LEU A 67 13.63 2.69 -8.09
CA LEU A 67 13.57 1.27 -8.47
C LEU A 67 13.05 1.06 -9.89
N GLU A 68 12.08 1.86 -10.34
CA GLU A 68 11.59 1.79 -11.72
C GLU A 68 12.66 2.05 -12.78
N GLN A 69 13.71 2.81 -12.45
CA GLN A 69 14.82 3.07 -13.38
C GLN A 69 15.68 1.83 -13.66
N PHE A 70 15.57 0.78 -12.84
CA PHE A 70 16.31 -0.48 -12.98
C PHE A 70 15.45 -1.60 -13.58
N LYS A 71 14.22 -1.30 -13.99
CA LYS A 71 13.29 -2.24 -14.62
C LYS A 71 13.46 -2.22 -16.14
#